data_AF-A0A950Z211-F1
#
_entry.id   AF-A0A950Z211-F1
#
_cell.length_a   1.000
_cell.length_b   1.000
_cell.length_c   1.000
_cell.angle_alpha   90.00
_cell.angle_beta   90.00
_cell.angle_gamma   90.00
#
_symmetry.space_group_name_H-M   'P 1'
#
loop_
_entity.id
_entity.type
_entity.pdbx_description
1 polymer ?
#
loop_
_entity_poly.entity_id
_entity_poly.type
_entity_poly.pdbx_seq_one_letter_code
_entity_poly.pdbx_strand_id
1 'polypeptide(L)'
;MIQFIHDSDRESFENALRFGQRQIRRLVETHPDFYPMYTSEGKWKHDGPAWTHWCDGFLPGLMWLFYRHLGPEHPDARFWMENAVRYSKPLESRKADSDVHDLGFIFFSAFYRWYQVTRDKSIRDIVLHAGKTLAQRFNEEGQYLRSFVTEDSVFIDSMMNVGL
;
A
#
# COMPACT_ATOMS: atom_id res chain seq x y z
N MET A 1 -16.45 27.92 7.27
CA MET A 1 -15.67 26.81 7.85
C MET A 1 -14.27 27.36 8.07
N ILE A 2 -13.94 27.72 9.31
CA ILE A 2 -12.65 28.33 9.64
C ILE A 2 -11.67 27.20 9.88
N GLN A 3 -10.74 26.96 8.94
CA GLN A 3 -9.58 26.11 9.19
C GLN A 3 -8.53 26.97 9.89
N PHE A 4 -8.42 26.83 11.22
CA PHE A 4 -7.23 27.26 11.93
C PHE A 4 -6.17 26.17 11.71
N ILE A 5 -5.37 26.30 10.64
CA ILE A 5 -4.07 25.65 10.62
C ILE A 5 -3.19 26.52 11.51
N HIS A 6 -2.94 26.11 12.74
CA HIS A 6 -1.96 26.78 13.57
C HIS A 6 -0.58 26.53 12.94
N ASP A 7 0.26 27.55 12.77
CA ASP A 7 1.58 27.39 12.12
C ASP A 7 2.45 26.29 12.76
N SER A 8 2.22 25.99 14.06
CA SER A 8 2.84 24.86 14.79
C SER A 8 2.51 23.48 14.23
N ASP A 9 1.33 23.32 13.61
CA ASP A 9 0.85 22.04 13.12
C ASP A 9 1.51 21.69 11.78
N ARG A 10 1.76 22.73 10.96
CA ARG A 10 2.49 22.57 9.69
C ARG A 10 3.93 22.17 9.94
N GLU A 11 4.66 22.87 10.83
CA GLU A 11 6.05 22.51 11.12
C GLU A 11 6.17 21.09 11.68
N SER A 12 5.27 20.73 12.60
CA SER A 12 5.22 19.39 13.21
C SER A 12 4.94 18.31 12.17
N PHE A 13 3.98 18.55 11.25
CA PHE A 13 3.71 17.67 10.12
C PHE A 13 4.92 17.48 9.21
N GLU A 14 5.56 18.58 8.81
CA GLU A 14 6.75 18.58 7.95
C GLU A 14 7.93 17.84 8.61
N ASN A 15 8.12 18.02 9.92
CA ASN A 15 9.13 17.30 10.69
C ASN A 15 8.85 15.79 10.76
N ALA A 16 7.59 15.40 10.99
CA ALA A 16 7.18 14.00 11.00
C ALA A 16 7.35 13.35 9.62
N LEU A 17 7.02 14.07 8.55
CA LEU A 17 7.17 13.57 7.19
C LEU A 17 8.65 13.39 6.82
N ARG A 18 9.51 14.38 7.12
CA ARG A 18 10.97 14.27 6.94
C ARG A 18 11.55 13.13 7.75
N PHE A 19 11.06 12.89 8.97
CA PHE A 19 11.47 11.75 9.77
C PHE A 19 11.11 10.43 9.09
N GLY A 20 9.86 10.28 8.64
CA GLY A 20 9.41 9.09 7.90
C GLY A 20 10.23 8.83 6.63
N GLN A 21 10.49 9.87 5.84
CA GLN A 21 11.36 9.80 4.66
C GLN A 21 12.76 9.28 5.01
N ARG A 22 13.40 9.79 6.07
CA ARG A 22 14.71 9.29 6.50
C ARG A 22 14.66 7.82 6.93
N GLN A 23 13.62 7.40 7.65
CA GLN A 23 13.48 6.00 8.09
C GLN A 23 13.30 5.05 6.90
N ILE A 24 12.41 5.38 5.97
CA ILE A 24 12.15 4.54 4.80
C ILE A 24 13.35 4.50 3.85
N ARG A 25 14.02 5.64 3.61
CA ARG A 25 15.27 5.67 2.83
C ARG A 25 16.32 4.76 3.45
N ARG A 26 16.58 4.91 4.75
CA ARG A 26 17.53 4.05 5.46
C ARG A 26 17.17 2.57 5.36
N LEU A 27 15.89 2.23 5.49
CA LEU A 27 15.41 0.85 5.38
C LEU A 27 15.79 0.25 4.01
N VAL A 28 15.42 0.91 2.90
CA VAL A 28 15.64 0.35 1.55
C VAL A 28 17.09 0.40 1.11
N GLU A 29 17.90 1.32 1.63
CA GLU A 29 19.34 1.36 1.39
C GLU A 29 20.09 0.28 2.20
N THR A 30 19.63 -0.04 3.41
CA THR A 30 20.26 -1.06 4.27
C THR A 30 19.80 -2.48 3.90
N HIS A 31 18.53 -2.65 3.54
CA HIS A 31 17.90 -3.92 3.20
C HIS A 31 17.16 -3.77 1.85
N PRO A 32 17.91 -3.70 0.73
CA PRO A 32 17.28 -3.59 -0.58
C PRO A 32 16.37 -4.78 -0.87
N ASP A 33 15.25 -4.52 -1.53
CA ASP A 33 14.21 -5.50 -1.91
C ASP A 33 13.51 -6.23 -0.74
N PHE A 34 13.74 -5.79 0.50
CA PHE A 34 13.08 -6.32 1.68
C PHE A 34 11.77 -5.58 2.01
N TYR A 35 10.71 -6.33 2.35
CA TYR A 35 9.41 -5.79 2.75
C TYR A 35 9.25 -5.93 4.27
N PRO A 36 9.16 -4.84 5.06
CA PRO A 36 8.99 -4.92 6.50
C PRO A 36 7.55 -5.33 6.85
N MET A 37 7.38 -6.40 7.64
CA MET A 37 6.07 -6.80 8.16
C MET A 37 5.93 -6.52 9.66
N TYR A 38 6.89 -7.00 10.46
CA TYR A 38 6.89 -6.80 11.90
C TYR A 38 8.32 -6.78 12.43
N THR A 39 8.49 -6.44 13.71
CA THR A 39 9.79 -6.48 14.37
C THR A 39 9.84 -7.56 15.44
N SER A 40 10.96 -8.28 15.53
CA SER A 40 11.29 -9.15 16.66
C SER A 40 12.71 -8.82 17.11
N GLU A 41 12.91 -8.59 18.41
CA GLU A 41 14.20 -8.18 18.99
C GLU A 41 14.84 -6.97 18.29
N GLY A 42 14.01 -6.00 17.89
CA GLY A 42 14.44 -4.78 17.21
C GLY A 42 14.85 -4.96 15.74
N LYS A 43 14.60 -6.12 15.13
CA LYS A 43 14.91 -6.41 13.72
C LYS A 43 13.65 -6.64 12.93
N TRP A 44 13.60 -6.12 11.70
CA TRP A 44 12.52 -6.40 10.77
C TRP A 44 12.46 -7.88 10.38
N LYS A 45 11.24 -8.37 10.17
CA LYS A 45 10.92 -9.73 9.77
C LYS A 45 9.88 -9.74 8.66
N HIS A 46 9.97 -10.77 7.81
CA HIS A 46 9.10 -11.07 6.67
C HIS A 46 9.16 -12.58 6.37
N ASP A 47 9.18 -13.39 7.41
CA ASP A 47 9.36 -14.86 7.37
C ASP A 47 8.05 -15.62 7.55
N GLY A 48 6.91 -14.92 7.57
CA GLY A 48 5.58 -15.53 7.55
C GLY A 48 5.26 -16.22 6.22
N PRO A 49 4.25 -17.10 6.17
CA PRO A 49 3.77 -17.67 4.91
C PRO A 49 3.14 -16.59 4.01
N ALA A 50 3.13 -16.81 2.69
CA ALA A 50 2.71 -15.80 1.72
C ALA A 50 1.32 -15.17 1.97
N TRP A 51 0.36 -15.93 2.51
CA TRP A 51 -0.98 -15.41 2.82
C TRP A 51 -0.97 -14.34 3.92
N THR A 52 0.06 -14.30 4.79
CA THR A 52 0.19 -13.25 5.82
C THR A 52 0.82 -11.97 5.30
N HIS A 53 1.21 -11.91 4.01
CA HIS A 53 1.91 -10.79 3.39
C HIS A 53 0.94 -9.70 2.89
N TRP A 54 -0.12 -9.43 3.66
CA TRP A 54 -1.17 -8.44 3.34
C TRP A 54 -0.64 -7.00 3.34
N CYS A 55 0.43 -6.74 4.08
CA CYS A 55 1.01 -5.41 4.28
C CYS A 55 2.00 -4.97 3.19
N ASP A 56 2.34 -5.84 2.23
CA ASP A 56 3.45 -5.59 1.29
C ASP A 56 3.23 -4.36 0.39
N GLY A 57 1.98 -3.95 0.18
CA GLY A 57 1.67 -2.71 -0.54
C GLY A 57 1.97 -1.42 0.24
N PHE A 58 2.15 -1.47 1.56
CA PHE A 58 2.31 -0.27 2.38
C PHE A 58 3.66 0.42 2.18
N LEU A 59 4.75 -0.34 2.06
CA LEU A 59 6.07 0.22 1.81
C LEU A 59 6.13 1.03 0.51
N PRO A 60 5.78 0.47 -0.68
CA PRO A 60 5.69 1.27 -1.91
C PRO A 60 4.61 2.36 -1.81
N GLY A 61 3.53 2.13 -1.07
CA GLY A 61 2.50 3.14 -0.83
C GLY A 61 3.01 4.39 -0.11
N LEU A 62 3.86 4.24 0.89
CA LEU A 62 4.52 5.37 1.56
C LEU A 62 5.42 6.14 0.60
N MET A 63 6.15 5.44 -0.27
CA MET A 63 7.02 6.09 -1.27
C MET A 63 6.20 6.88 -2.30
N TRP A 64 5.06 6.38 -2.74
CA TRP A 64 4.12 7.14 -3.59
C TRP A 64 3.58 8.37 -2.88
N LEU A 65 3.28 8.27 -1.57
CA LEU A 65 2.85 9.42 -0.77
C LEU A 65 3.94 10.47 -0.67
N PHE A 66 5.20 10.08 -0.44
CA PHE A 66 6.34 10.99 -0.40
C PHE A 66 6.57 11.66 -1.77
N TYR A 67 6.54 10.90 -2.86
CA TYR A 67 6.65 11.44 -4.21
C TYR A 67 5.57 12.50 -4.48
N ARG A 68 4.31 12.17 -4.18
CA ARG A 68 3.18 13.08 -4.41
C ARG A 68 3.26 14.34 -3.55
N HIS A 69 3.73 14.22 -2.31
CA HIS A 69 3.88 15.37 -1.42
C HIS A 69 5.00 16.31 -1.88
N LEU A 70 6.16 15.77 -2.28
CA LEU A 70 7.31 16.56 -2.72
C LEU A 70 7.07 17.23 -4.08
N GLY A 71 6.33 16.56 -4.96
CA GLY A 71 6.15 16.97 -6.35
C GLY A 71 7.33 16.58 -7.26
N PRO A 72 7.12 16.55 -8.58
CA PRO A 72 8.06 15.99 -9.55
C PRO A 72 9.39 16.74 -9.67
N GLU A 73 9.40 18.05 -9.38
CA GLU A 73 10.59 18.90 -9.50
C GLU A 73 11.52 18.81 -8.29
N HIS A 74 11.11 18.14 -7.21
CA HIS A 74 11.94 18.02 -6.02
C HIS A 74 13.15 17.09 -6.27
N PRO A 75 14.36 17.40 -5.77
CA PRO A 75 15.56 16.58 -6.01
C PRO A 75 15.41 15.10 -5.63
N ASP A 76 14.66 14.82 -4.56
CA ASP A 76 14.39 13.45 -4.10
C ASP A 76 13.21 12.76 -4.81
N ALA A 77 12.45 13.45 -5.65
CA ALA A 77 11.25 12.90 -6.28
C ALA A 77 11.58 11.64 -7.10
N ARG A 78 12.67 11.68 -7.87
CA ARG A 78 13.13 10.53 -8.66
C ARG A 78 13.37 9.30 -7.78
N PHE A 79 14.08 9.47 -6.66
CA PHE A 79 14.36 8.39 -5.73
C PHE A 79 13.07 7.72 -5.22
N TRP A 80 12.08 8.52 -4.82
CA TRP A 80 10.82 7.99 -4.29
C TRP A 80 10.00 7.30 -5.37
N MET A 81 9.90 7.88 -6.57
CA MET A 81 9.18 7.26 -7.68
C MET A 81 9.80 5.94 -8.11
N GLU A 82 11.12 5.90 -8.30
CA GLU A 82 11.83 4.69 -8.75
C GLU A 82 11.71 3.56 -7.74
N ASN A 83 11.86 3.85 -6.45
CA ASN A 83 11.65 2.85 -5.40
C ASN A 83 10.18 2.44 -5.29
N ALA A 84 9.23 3.36 -5.38
CA ALA A 84 7.82 3.01 -5.35
C ALA A 84 7.46 2.04 -6.49
N VAL A 85 7.99 2.26 -7.69
CA VAL A 85 7.84 1.34 -8.84
C VAL A 85 8.56 0.01 -8.58
N ARG A 86 9.81 0.03 -8.10
CA ARG A 86 10.62 -1.17 -7.80
C ARG A 86 9.91 -2.09 -6.83
N TYR A 87 9.35 -1.56 -5.75
CA TYR A 87 8.63 -2.32 -4.73
C TYR A 87 7.16 -2.61 -5.09
N SER A 88 6.57 -1.93 -6.07
CA SER A 88 5.22 -2.27 -6.55
C SER A 88 5.25 -3.47 -7.51
N LYS A 89 6.22 -3.52 -8.44
CA LYS A 89 6.24 -4.51 -9.54
C LYS A 89 6.15 -5.97 -9.08
N PRO A 90 6.93 -6.45 -8.09
CA PRO A 90 6.86 -7.85 -7.65
C PRO A 90 5.48 -8.26 -7.13
N LEU A 91 4.70 -7.29 -6.62
CA LEU A 91 3.37 -7.52 -6.06
C LEU A 91 2.30 -7.74 -7.14
N GLU A 92 2.60 -7.50 -8.42
CA GLU A 92 1.63 -7.65 -9.51
C GLU A 92 1.07 -9.07 -9.59
N SER A 93 1.89 -10.09 -9.32
CA SER A 93 1.49 -11.50 -9.33
C SER A 93 0.32 -11.80 -8.40
N ARG A 94 0.17 -11.01 -7.32
CA ARG A 94 -0.89 -11.13 -6.31
C ARG A 94 -2.26 -10.69 -6.83
N LYS A 95 -2.38 -10.09 -8.02
CA LYS A 95 -3.66 -9.58 -8.55
C LYS A 95 -4.70 -10.68 -8.78
N ALA A 96 -4.23 -11.92 -8.93
CA ALA A 96 -5.05 -13.12 -9.10
C ALA A 96 -5.09 -14.00 -7.83
N ASP A 97 -4.59 -13.51 -6.68
CA ASP A 97 -4.64 -14.26 -5.42
C ASP A 97 -6.06 -14.22 -4.85
N SER A 98 -6.82 -15.28 -5.12
CA SER A 98 -8.21 -15.43 -4.66
C SER A 98 -8.33 -15.91 -3.21
N ASP A 99 -7.22 -16.25 -2.54
CA ASP A 99 -7.26 -16.93 -1.24
C ASP A 99 -7.31 -15.94 -0.07
N VAL A 100 -7.04 -14.66 -0.31
CA VAL A 100 -7.01 -13.59 0.70
C VAL A 100 -8.07 -12.52 0.46
N HIS A 101 -8.53 -11.84 1.52
CA HIS A 101 -9.46 -10.69 1.40
C HIS A 101 -8.75 -9.33 1.37
N ASP A 102 -7.42 -9.31 1.53
CA ASP A 102 -6.60 -8.11 1.72
C ASP A 102 -6.00 -7.52 0.44
N LEU A 103 -6.57 -7.83 -0.73
CA LEU A 103 -6.05 -7.32 -2.01
C LEU A 103 -6.09 -5.79 -2.09
N GLY A 104 -7.06 -5.14 -1.45
CA GLY A 104 -7.14 -3.68 -1.39
C GLY A 104 -5.94 -3.06 -0.69
N PHE A 105 -5.48 -3.62 0.42
CA PHE A 105 -4.27 -3.13 1.10
C PHE A 105 -3.04 -3.12 0.19
N ILE A 106 -2.90 -4.15 -0.64
CA ILE A 106 -1.78 -4.26 -1.59
C ILE A 106 -1.99 -3.30 -2.77
N PHE A 107 -3.09 -3.44 -3.49
CA PHE A 107 -3.30 -2.80 -4.80
C PHE A 107 -3.70 -1.34 -4.71
N PHE A 108 -4.46 -0.91 -3.69
CA PHE A 108 -4.71 0.51 -3.49
C PHE A 108 -3.47 1.26 -3.03
N SER A 109 -2.68 0.67 -2.14
CA SER A 109 -1.47 1.32 -1.62
C SER A 109 -0.40 1.45 -2.70
N ALA A 110 -0.15 0.39 -3.47
CA ALA A 110 0.89 0.37 -4.49
C ALA A 110 0.37 0.86 -5.86
N PHE A 111 -0.44 0.05 -6.54
CA PHE A 111 -0.77 0.25 -7.96
C PHE A 111 -1.77 1.39 -8.21
N TYR A 112 -2.77 1.59 -7.35
CA TYR A 112 -3.71 2.67 -7.54
C TYR A 112 -3.04 4.04 -7.35
N ARG A 113 -2.13 4.18 -6.37
CA ARG A 113 -1.31 5.39 -6.24
C ARG A 113 -0.39 5.61 -7.43
N TRP A 114 0.21 4.53 -7.96
CA TRP A 114 0.98 4.59 -9.20
C TRP A 114 0.10 5.12 -10.35
N TYR A 115 -1.08 4.53 -10.56
CA TYR A 115 -2.02 5.00 -11.58
C TYR A 115 -2.44 6.45 -11.38
N GLN A 116 -2.67 6.90 -10.14
CA GLN A 116 -3.01 8.31 -9.86
C GLN A 116 -1.92 9.28 -10.33
N VAL A 117 -0.66 8.86 -10.25
CA VAL A 117 0.51 9.65 -10.68
C VAL A 117 0.70 9.60 -12.20
N THR A 118 0.73 8.41 -12.79
CA THR A 118 1.14 8.24 -14.21
C THR A 118 -0.03 8.26 -15.19
N ARG A 119 -1.24 7.96 -14.71
CA ARG A 119 -2.44 7.70 -15.53
C ARG A 119 -2.25 6.61 -16.58
N ASP A 120 -1.30 5.71 -16.35
CA ASP A 120 -0.99 4.59 -17.23
C ASP A 120 -2.14 3.56 -17.22
N LYS A 121 -2.68 3.27 -18.41
CA LYS A 121 -3.78 2.31 -18.57
C LYS A 121 -3.39 0.89 -18.15
N SER A 122 -2.14 0.48 -18.36
CA SER A 122 -1.68 -0.85 -17.95
C SER A 122 -1.73 -1.03 -16.43
N ILE A 123 -1.36 0.01 -15.67
CA ILE A 123 -1.43 0.02 -14.20
C ILE A 123 -2.89 0.03 -13.73
N ARG A 124 -3.76 0.78 -14.42
CA ARG A 124 -5.21 0.74 -14.15
C ARG A 124 -5.76 -0.67 -14.33
N ASP A 125 -5.38 -1.35 -15.40
CA ASP A 125 -5.90 -2.68 -15.70
C ASP A 125 -5.41 -3.73 -14.68
N ILE A 126 -4.24 -3.54 -14.07
CA ILE A 126 -3.77 -4.34 -12.91
C ILE A 126 -4.69 -4.14 -11.69
N VAL A 127 -5.01 -2.88 -11.34
CA VAL A 127 -5.92 -2.57 -10.22
C VAL A 127 -7.29 -3.19 -10.45
N LEU A 128 -7.85 -3.02 -11.65
CA LEU A 128 -9.15 -3.60 -12.03
C LEU A 128 -9.13 -5.14 -12.00
N HIS A 129 -8.02 -5.78 -12.33
CA HIS A 129 -7.89 -7.23 -12.20
C HIS A 129 -7.98 -7.63 -10.72
N ALA A 130 -7.22 -6.99 -9.84
CA ALA A 130 -7.26 -7.27 -8.41
C ALA A 130 -8.67 -7.03 -7.81
N GLY A 131 -9.35 -5.97 -8.24
CA GLY A 131 -10.75 -5.70 -7.84
C GLY A 131 -11.71 -6.80 -8.27
N LYS A 132 -11.57 -7.33 -9.50
CA LYS A 132 -12.36 -8.48 -9.96
C LYS A 132 -12.10 -9.74 -9.15
N THR A 133 -10.84 -10.01 -8.80
CA THR A 133 -10.47 -11.14 -7.94
C THR A 133 -11.10 -10.98 -6.55
N LEU A 134 -11.02 -9.79 -5.95
CA LEU A 134 -11.66 -9.51 -4.65
C LEU A 134 -13.19 -9.66 -4.72
N ALA A 135 -13.82 -9.21 -5.81
CA ALA A 135 -15.27 -9.28 -5.99
C ALA A 135 -15.80 -10.72 -6.04
N GLN A 136 -14.98 -11.72 -6.40
CA GLN A 136 -15.37 -13.14 -6.34
C GLN A 136 -15.65 -13.61 -4.90
N ARG A 137 -15.20 -12.86 -3.89
CA ARG A 137 -15.48 -13.14 -2.48
C ARG A 137 -16.86 -12.67 -2.03
N PHE A 138 -17.63 -11.99 -2.88
CA PHE A 138 -18.97 -11.50 -2.51
C PHE A 138 -19.94 -12.67 -2.30
N ASN A 139 -20.56 -12.70 -1.12
CA ASN A 139 -21.66 -13.60 -0.79
C ASN A 139 -22.98 -12.88 -1.12
N GLU A 140 -23.74 -13.42 -2.08
CA GLU A 140 -24.98 -12.81 -2.55
C GLU A 140 -26.14 -12.92 -1.54
N GLU A 141 -26.22 -13.98 -0.73
CA GLU A 141 -27.30 -14.13 0.24
C GLU A 141 -27.12 -13.17 1.43
N GLY A 142 -25.88 -13.06 1.92
CA GLY A 142 -25.52 -12.22 3.06
C GLY A 142 -25.15 -10.79 2.71
N GLN A 143 -24.91 -10.47 1.43
CA GLN A 143 -24.52 -9.15 0.93
C GLN A 143 -23.22 -8.61 1.56
N TYR A 144 -22.19 -9.46 1.68
CA TYR A 144 -20.88 -9.07 2.21
C TYR A 144 -19.72 -9.73 1.46
N LEU A 145 -18.51 -9.19 1.62
CA LEU A 145 -17.27 -9.84 1.16
C LEU A 145 -16.76 -10.79 2.24
N ARG A 146 -16.55 -12.06 1.86
CA ARG A 146 -16.07 -13.11 2.76
C ARG A 146 -14.61 -12.90 3.15
N SER A 147 -14.26 -13.10 4.41
CA SER A 147 -12.87 -13.21 4.87
C SER A 147 -12.24 -14.52 4.37
N PHE A 148 -10.94 -14.72 4.57
CA PHE A 148 -10.26 -15.96 4.21
C PHE A 148 -10.61 -17.18 5.08
N VAL A 149 -11.40 -17.02 6.16
CA VAL A 149 -11.61 -18.10 7.16
C VAL A 149 -12.75 -19.06 6.79
N THR A 150 -13.96 -18.53 6.60
CA THR A 150 -15.15 -19.31 6.22
C THR A 150 -16.10 -18.47 5.37
N GLU A 151 -17.09 -19.12 4.76
CA GLU A 151 -18.18 -18.48 4.02
C GLU A 151 -18.91 -17.42 4.84
N ASP A 152 -19.18 -17.69 6.12
CA ASP A 152 -19.93 -16.79 7.01
C ASP A 152 -19.05 -15.83 7.83
N SER A 153 -17.82 -15.61 7.40
CA SER A 153 -16.85 -14.78 8.12
C SER A 153 -16.63 -13.44 7.43
N VAL A 154 -16.66 -12.36 8.22
CA VAL A 154 -16.33 -11.00 7.79
C VAL A 154 -15.43 -10.35 8.83
N PHE A 155 -14.37 -9.69 8.38
CA PHE A 155 -13.49 -8.91 9.25
C PHE A 155 -13.72 -7.41 9.02
N ILE A 156 -13.57 -6.61 10.08
CA ILE A 156 -13.80 -5.16 10.00
C ILE A 156 -12.83 -4.46 9.05
N ASP A 157 -11.61 -4.99 8.89
CA ASP A 157 -10.60 -4.50 7.96
C ASP A 157 -10.99 -4.65 6.48
N SER A 158 -11.97 -5.48 6.17
CA SER A 158 -12.53 -5.62 4.82
C SER A 158 -13.08 -4.28 4.31
N MET A 159 -13.52 -3.39 5.21
CA MET A 159 -13.94 -2.02 4.86
C MET A 159 -12.85 -1.21 4.14
N MET A 160 -11.57 -1.50 4.40
CA MET A 160 -10.43 -0.84 3.75
C MET A 160 -10.10 -1.44 2.37
N ASN A 161 -10.70 -2.59 2.05
CA ASN A 161 -10.52 -3.30 0.80
C ASN A 161 -11.69 -3.09 -0.17
N VAL A 162 -12.86 -2.68 0.32
CA VAL A 162 -14.03 -2.38 -0.51
C VAL A 162 -13.75 -1.25 -1.49
N GLY A 163 -14.20 -1.42 -2.74
CA GLY A 163 -14.14 -0.41 -3.80
C GLY A 163 -12.92 -0.52 -4.70
N LEU A 164 -12.04 -1.51 -4.48
CA LEU A 164 -10.96 -1.88 -5.40
C LEU A 164 -11.50 -2.27 -6.76
#